data_AF-A0A9D7TTB1-F1
#
_entry.id   AF-A0A9D7TTB1-F1
#
_cell.length_a   1.000
_cell.length_b   1.000
_cell.length_c   1.000
_cell.angle_alpha   90.00
_cell.angle_beta   90.00
_cell.angle_gamma   90.00
#
_symmetry.space_group_name_H-M   'P 1'
#
loop_
_entity.id
_entity.type
_entity.pdbx_description
1 polymer ?
#
loop_
_entity_poly.entity_id
_entity_poly.type
_entity_poly.pdbx_seq_one_letter_code
_entity_poly.pdbx_strand_id
1 'polypeptide(L)'
;MESTKRICKLATVEGEFSEIFQHSNKESYFFDLFTSEKKALVIIKARALLGFDLSKMILEANERNRNLSIKSFPEPEIIALDTDCQYYDVSNGTFNKFSPTDLTLIQKEAKRFIKEKIETGHLPKMALEQAGEAMSLIQHTASKLGWNIDNLTQLQIPQINTNIKLLAQ
;
A
#
# COMPACT_ATOMS: atom_id res chain seq x y z
N MET A 1 -19.31 -16.50 -15.21
CA MET A 1 -19.95 -15.19 -15.45
C MET A 1 -18.82 -14.17 -15.43
N GLU A 2 -18.47 -13.63 -16.58
CA GLU A 2 -17.39 -12.65 -16.70
C GLU A 2 -18.01 -11.25 -16.58
N SER A 3 -17.42 -10.39 -15.75
CA SER A 3 -17.89 -9.02 -15.52
C SER A 3 -16.75 -8.05 -15.75
N THR A 4 -16.96 -7.09 -16.63
CA THR A 4 -15.95 -6.07 -16.99
C THR A 4 -16.35 -4.73 -16.39
N LYS A 5 -15.43 -4.10 -15.65
CA LYS A 5 -15.61 -2.76 -15.10
C LYS A 5 -14.62 -1.79 -15.75
N ARG A 6 -15.12 -0.64 -16.23
CA ARG A 6 -14.26 0.48 -16.67
C ARG A 6 -13.73 1.21 -15.43
N ILE A 7 -12.41 1.38 -15.36
CA ILE A 7 -11.73 2.09 -14.27
C ILE A 7 -10.72 3.07 -14.85
N CYS A 8 -10.50 4.19 -14.14
CA CYS A 8 -9.45 5.15 -14.45
C CYS A 8 -8.61 5.32 -13.20
N LYS A 9 -7.34 4.88 -13.26
CA LYS A 9 -6.43 4.90 -12.12
C LYS A 9 -5.09 5.47 -12.57
N LEU A 10 -4.45 6.22 -11.69
CA LEU A 10 -3.10 6.75 -11.87
C LEU A 10 -2.17 6.03 -10.90
N ALA A 11 -1.37 5.09 -11.38
CA ALA A 11 -0.28 4.51 -10.60
C ALA A 11 0.94 5.44 -10.68
N THR A 12 1.51 5.79 -9.53
CA THR A 12 2.62 6.76 -9.46
C THR A 12 3.90 6.18 -8.86
N VAL A 13 3.79 5.12 -8.06
CA VAL A 13 4.94 4.45 -7.46
C VAL A 13 4.77 2.94 -7.54
N GLU A 14 5.84 2.27 -7.94
CA GLU A 14 6.00 0.83 -7.83
C GLU A 14 7.03 0.53 -6.74
N GLY A 15 6.75 -0.45 -5.89
CA GLY A 15 7.67 -0.91 -4.87
C GLY A 15 7.73 -2.43 -4.79
N GLU A 16 8.93 -2.94 -4.57
CA GLU A 16 9.20 -4.34 -4.33
C GLU A 16 9.61 -4.55 -2.86
N PHE A 17 9.13 -5.64 -2.27
CA PHE A 17 9.36 -5.98 -0.88
C PHE A 17 9.75 -7.44 -0.77
N SER A 18 10.70 -7.70 0.13
CA SER A 18 11.07 -9.04 0.57
C SER A 18 11.14 -9.03 2.08
N GLU A 19 10.16 -9.67 2.72
CA GLU A 19 9.98 -9.60 4.16
C GLU A 19 9.89 -10.99 4.77
N ILE A 20 10.38 -11.12 5.99
CA ILE A 20 10.28 -12.36 6.76
C ILE A 20 9.12 -12.23 7.73
N PHE A 21 8.14 -13.12 7.61
CA PHE A 21 7.01 -13.24 8.52
C PHE A 21 7.15 -14.50 9.35
N GLN A 22 7.06 -14.33 10.67
CA GLN A 22 7.14 -15.42 11.64
C GLN A 22 5.77 -15.65 12.27
N HIS A 23 5.26 -16.86 12.13
CA HIS A 23 4.06 -17.31 12.82
C HIS A 23 4.45 -18.33 13.89
N SER A 24 3.94 -18.15 15.12
CA SER A 24 4.03 -19.16 16.19
C SER A 24 2.65 -19.38 16.80
N ASN A 25 2.28 -20.65 16.94
CA ASN A 25 1.06 -21.05 17.64
C ASN A 25 1.43 -22.08 18.72
N LYS A 26 1.00 -21.80 19.96
CA LYS A 26 1.19 -22.66 21.12
C LYS A 26 -0.16 -23.27 21.48
N GLU A 27 -0.24 -24.59 21.40
CA GLU A 27 -1.40 -25.34 21.90
C GLU A 27 -0.98 -26.20 23.09
N SER A 28 -1.73 -26.06 24.20
CA SER A 28 -1.57 -26.89 25.40
C SER A 28 -2.48 -28.11 25.27
N TYR A 29 -1.89 -29.30 25.26
CA TYR A 29 -2.63 -30.57 25.20
C TYR A 29 -2.44 -31.32 26.53
N PHE A 30 -3.57 -31.79 27.09
CA PHE A 30 -3.69 -32.56 28.34
C PHE A 30 -3.13 -31.88 29.59
N PHE A 31 -4.02 -31.33 30.44
CA PHE A 31 -3.78 -30.98 31.85
C PHE A 31 -2.33 -30.55 32.19
N ASP A 32 -1.86 -29.43 31.61
CA ASP A 32 -0.57 -28.76 31.91
C ASP A 32 0.73 -29.59 31.81
N LEU A 33 0.71 -30.83 31.31
CA LEU A 33 1.91 -31.69 31.32
C LEU A 33 2.76 -31.59 30.05
N PHE A 34 2.21 -31.15 28.91
CA PHE A 34 2.95 -31.03 27.64
C PHE A 34 2.52 -29.82 26.81
N THR A 35 3.46 -28.94 26.47
CA THR A 35 3.27 -27.81 25.54
C THR A 35 3.87 -28.13 24.18
N SER A 36 3.08 -27.95 23.11
CA SER A 36 3.57 -28.12 21.73
C SER A 36 3.47 -26.81 20.97
N GLU A 37 4.62 -26.28 20.56
CA GLU A 37 4.74 -25.06 19.76
C GLU A 37 5.00 -25.42 18.30
N LYS A 38 4.21 -24.88 17.37
CA LYS A 38 4.47 -24.95 15.93
C LYS A 38 4.93 -23.57 15.44
N LYS A 39 6.02 -23.53 14.68
CA LYS A 39 6.59 -22.30 14.11
C LYS A 39 6.70 -22.40 12.60
N ALA A 40 6.33 -21.33 11.92
CA ALA A 40 6.50 -21.19 10.49
C ALA A 40 7.25 -19.90 10.16
N LEU A 41 8.28 -20.02 9.34
CA LEU A 41 9.01 -18.90 8.74
C LEU A 41 8.57 -18.78 7.28
N VAL A 42 7.97 -17.64 6.94
CA VAL A 42 7.48 -17.35 5.60
C VAL A 42 8.24 -16.17 5.03
N ILE A 43 8.86 -16.37 3.87
CA ILE A 43 9.42 -15.28 3.08
C ILE A 43 8.31 -14.76 2.18
N ILE A 44 7.96 -13.49 2.35
CA ILE A 44 6.96 -12.79 1.56
C ILE A 44 7.68 -11.93 0.54
N LYS A 45 7.48 -12.23 -0.75
CA LYS A 45 7.85 -11.34 -1.83
C LYS A 45 6.61 -10.61 -2.30
N ALA A 46 6.67 -9.29 -2.40
CA ALA A 46 5.54 -8.50 -2.84
C ALA A 46 5.94 -7.42 -3.84
N ARG A 47 5.06 -7.14 -4.78
CA ARG A 47 5.16 -6.03 -5.72
C ARG A 47 3.88 -5.22 -5.62
N ALA A 48 4.00 -3.95 -5.26
CA ALA A 48 2.87 -3.08 -5.01
C ALA A 48 2.90 -1.88 -5.96
N LEU A 49 1.76 -1.60 -6.58
CA LEU A 49 1.52 -0.35 -7.29
C LEU A 49 0.68 0.55 -6.39
N LEU A 50 1.22 1.71 -6.03
CA LEU A 50 0.48 2.74 -5.31
C LEU A 50 0.14 3.89 -6.24
N GLY A 51 -0.98 4.51 -5.94
CA GLY A 51 -1.48 5.62 -6.74
C GLY A 51 -2.90 5.96 -6.35
N PHE A 52 -3.69 6.35 -7.33
CA PHE A 52 -4.94 7.07 -7.12
C PHE A 52 -6.07 6.51 -7.98
N ASP A 53 -7.24 6.33 -7.38
CA ASP A 53 -8.46 6.08 -8.13
C ASP A 53 -9.05 7.41 -8.61
N LEU A 54 -8.79 7.76 -9.86
CA LEU A 54 -9.23 9.02 -10.45
C LEU A 54 -10.75 9.08 -10.61
N SER A 55 -11.48 7.97 -10.49
CA SER A 55 -12.94 8.01 -10.46
C SER A 55 -13.50 8.70 -9.20
N LYS A 56 -12.67 8.85 -8.15
CA LYS A 56 -13.00 9.57 -6.92
C LYS A 56 -12.64 11.07 -7.00
N MET A 57 -11.99 11.50 -8.07
CA MET A 57 -11.61 12.91 -8.28
C MET A 57 -12.82 13.74 -8.68
N ILE A 58 -12.95 14.94 -8.11
CA ILE A 58 -14.02 15.89 -8.47
C ILE A 58 -13.42 17.04 -9.26
N LEU A 59 -13.86 17.17 -10.51
CA LEU A 59 -13.41 18.18 -11.47
C LEU A 59 -14.58 19.06 -11.91
N GLU A 60 -14.34 20.36 -12.01
CA GLU A 60 -15.27 21.31 -12.62
C GLU A 60 -14.57 22.05 -13.76
N ALA A 61 -15.12 21.94 -14.97
CA ALA A 61 -14.63 22.66 -16.13
C ALA A 61 -15.54 23.84 -16.44
N ASN A 62 -14.94 25.02 -16.57
CA ASN A 62 -15.57 26.21 -17.14
C ASN A 62 -14.92 26.48 -18.50
N GLU A 63 -15.54 25.95 -19.56
CA GLU A 63 -15.01 26.07 -20.92
C GLU A 63 -14.96 27.51 -21.43
N ARG A 64 -15.94 28.34 -21.04
CA ARG A 64 -16.00 29.76 -21.44
C ARG A 64 -14.76 30.50 -20.96
N ASN A 65 -14.33 30.22 -19.73
CA ASN A 65 -13.18 30.86 -19.10
C ASN A 65 -11.90 30.01 -19.22
N ARG A 66 -11.95 28.88 -19.92
CA ARG A 66 -10.88 27.87 -20.03
C ARG A 66 -10.24 27.55 -18.69
N ASN A 67 -11.07 27.33 -17.68
CA ASN A 67 -10.61 27.01 -16.33
C ASN A 67 -11.05 25.59 -15.95
N LEU A 68 -10.13 24.79 -15.43
CA LEU A 68 -10.39 23.49 -14.82
C LEU A 68 -10.07 23.56 -13.32
N SER A 69 -11.07 23.37 -12.47
CA SER A 69 -10.92 23.40 -11.01
C SER A 69 -10.94 21.98 -10.45
N ILE A 70 -9.89 21.61 -9.73
CA ILE A 70 -9.87 20.38 -8.93
C ILE A 70 -10.51 20.68 -7.58
N LYS A 71 -11.67 20.08 -7.30
CA LYS A 71 -12.36 20.27 -6.01
C LYS A 71 -11.89 19.28 -4.97
N SER A 72 -11.63 18.05 -5.39
CA SER A 72 -11.14 16.98 -4.55
C SER A 72 -10.23 16.07 -5.35
N PHE A 73 -9.06 15.80 -4.79
CA PHE A 73 -8.14 14.78 -5.27
C PHE A 73 -8.21 13.56 -4.33
N PRO A 74 -8.21 12.32 -4.85
CA PRO A 74 -8.22 11.12 -4.02
C PRO A 74 -6.97 10.98 -3.16
N GLU A 75 -7.10 10.31 -2.01
CA GLU A 75 -5.96 9.84 -1.22
C GLU A 75 -5.25 8.66 -1.91
N PRO A 76 -3.94 8.44 -1.65
CA PRO A 76 -3.21 7.33 -2.22
C PRO A 76 -3.75 5.99 -1.70
N GLU A 77 -3.88 5.02 -2.59
CA GLU A 77 -4.30 3.65 -2.31
C GLU A 77 -3.41 2.63 -3.03
N ILE A 78 -3.43 1.39 -2.56
CA ILE A 78 -2.83 0.27 -3.26
C ILE A 78 -3.72 -0.06 -4.47
N ILE A 79 -3.19 0.17 -5.66
CA ILE A 79 -3.86 -0.08 -6.95
C ILE A 79 -3.75 -1.56 -7.32
N ALA A 80 -2.59 -2.15 -7.08
CA ALA A 80 -2.33 -3.57 -7.26
C ALA A 80 -1.33 -4.05 -6.20
N LEU A 81 -1.51 -5.31 -5.75
CA LEU A 81 -0.61 -5.97 -4.83
C LEU A 81 -0.46 -7.43 -5.23
N ASP A 82 0.68 -7.75 -5.81
CA ASP A 82 1.08 -9.11 -6.09
C ASP A 82 1.91 -9.63 -4.93
N THR A 83 1.60 -10.83 -4.43
CA THR A 83 2.29 -11.44 -3.29
C THR A 83 2.58 -12.91 -3.55
N ASP A 84 3.82 -13.30 -3.29
CA ASP A 84 4.28 -14.68 -3.23
C ASP A 84 4.75 -15.00 -1.80
N CYS A 85 4.33 -16.15 -1.27
CA CYS A 85 4.63 -16.59 0.09
C CYS A 85 5.36 -17.92 0.03
N GLN A 86 6.63 -17.92 0.42
CA GLN A 86 7.50 -19.09 0.40
C GLN A 86 7.72 -19.58 1.83
N TYR A 87 7.29 -20.80 2.12
CA TYR A 87 7.48 -21.43 3.43
C TYR A 87 8.92 -21.97 3.52
N TYR A 88 9.75 -21.28 4.29
CA TYR A 88 11.18 -21.57 4.38
C TYR A 88 11.48 -22.63 5.46
N ASP A 89 10.87 -22.49 6.63
CA ASP A 89 11.00 -23.44 7.73
C ASP A 89 9.63 -23.65 8.37
N VAL A 90 9.25 -24.93 8.49
CA VAL A 90 7.98 -25.37 9.05
C VAL A 90 8.31 -26.43 10.09
N SER A 91 8.47 -25.97 11.33
CA SER A 91 8.75 -26.83 12.46
C SER A 91 7.44 -27.33 13.04
N ASN A 92 7.12 -28.60 12.76
CA ASN A 92 6.02 -29.31 13.41
C ASN A 92 6.42 -29.65 14.85
N GLY A 93 5.53 -29.36 15.80
CA GLY A 93 5.68 -29.91 17.15
C GLY A 93 5.42 -31.42 17.15
N THR A 94 5.96 -32.14 18.14
CA THR A 94 5.81 -33.61 18.28
C THR A 94 4.34 -34.08 18.21
N PHE A 95 3.39 -33.22 18.61
CA PHE A 95 1.96 -33.49 18.59
C PHE A 95 1.12 -32.44 17.84
N ASN A 96 1.72 -31.33 17.38
CA ASN A 96 1.02 -30.24 16.68
C ASN A 96 1.65 -29.99 15.30
N LYS A 97 0.99 -30.50 14.25
CA LYS A 97 1.42 -30.35 12.85
C LYS A 97 0.61 -29.24 12.16
N PHE A 98 1.20 -28.58 11.16
CA PHE A 98 0.45 -27.63 10.34
C PHE A 98 -0.61 -28.33 9.49
N SER A 99 -1.86 -27.90 9.65
CA SER A 99 -2.98 -28.29 8.79
C SER A 99 -3.08 -27.36 7.56
N PRO A 100 -3.78 -27.77 6.48
CA PRO A 100 -4.07 -26.86 5.37
C PRO A 100 -4.78 -25.57 5.80
N THR A 101 -5.62 -25.64 6.83
CA THR A 101 -6.30 -24.49 7.42
C THR A 101 -5.30 -23.54 8.09
N ASP A 102 -4.30 -24.07 8.81
CA ASP A 102 -3.23 -23.25 9.41
C ASP A 102 -2.41 -22.54 8.32
N LEU A 103 -2.04 -23.24 7.24
CA LEU A 103 -1.31 -22.63 6.13
C LEU A 103 -2.13 -21.53 5.44
N THR A 104 -3.43 -21.74 5.28
CA THR A 104 -4.34 -20.71 4.74
C THR A 104 -4.40 -19.49 5.67
N LEU A 105 -4.45 -19.71 6.98
CA LEU A 105 -4.43 -18.64 7.98
C LEU A 105 -3.12 -17.85 7.92
N ILE A 106 -1.97 -18.55 7.93
CA ILE A 106 -0.64 -17.94 7.84
C ILE A 106 -0.52 -17.11 6.57
N GLN A 107 -0.99 -17.63 5.43
CA GLN A 107 -0.95 -16.88 4.18
C GLN A 107 -1.79 -15.59 4.25
N LYS A 108 -2.97 -15.64 4.90
CA LYS A 108 -3.81 -14.46 5.10
C LYS A 108 -3.17 -13.44 6.02
N GLU A 109 -2.52 -13.89 7.10
CA GLU A 109 -1.80 -13.03 8.04
C GLU A 109 -0.57 -12.39 7.39
N ALA A 110 0.22 -13.18 6.65
CA ALA A 110 1.36 -12.70 5.87
C ALA A 110 0.95 -11.61 4.87
N LYS A 111 -0.13 -11.83 4.11
CA LYS A 111 -0.68 -10.84 3.18
C LYS A 111 -1.16 -9.57 3.88
N ARG A 112 -1.77 -9.69 5.06
CA ARG A 112 -2.17 -8.53 5.86
C ARG A 112 -0.96 -7.75 6.35
N PHE A 113 0.03 -8.45 6.90
CA PHE A 113 1.27 -7.86 7.41
C PHE A 113 1.97 -7.02 6.33
N ILE A 114 2.15 -7.58 5.12
CA ILE A 114 2.82 -6.82 4.05
C ILE A 114 1.98 -5.63 3.59
N LYS A 115 0.66 -5.80 3.50
CA LYS A 115 -0.25 -4.71 3.13
C LYS A 115 -0.16 -3.54 4.13
N GLU A 116 -0.26 -3.82 5.43
CA GLU A 116 -0.15 -2.80 6.48
C GLU A 116 1.21 -2.10 6.45
N LYS A 117 2.30 -2.86 6.22
CA LYS A 117 3.65 -2.30 6.09
C LYS A 117 3.79 -1.37 4.88
N ILE A 118 3.12 -1.68 3.77
CA ILE A 118 3.07 -0.82 2.58
C ILE A 118 2.26 0.45 2.86
N GLU A 119 1.07 0.32 3.46
CA GLU A 119 0.16 1.44 3.74
C GLU A 119 0.71 2.42 4.78
N THR A 120 1.53 1.94 5.72
CA THR A 120 2.15 2.77 6.77
C THR A 120 3.58 3.19 6.45
N GLY A 121 4.16 2.65 5.37
CA GLY A 121 5.53 2.93 4.93
C GLY A 121 5.67 4.26 4.19
N HIS A 122 6.78 4.41 3.45
CA HIS A 122 7.07 5.65 2.72
C HIS A 122 6.32 5.78 1.39
N LEU A 123 5.77 4.69 0.84
CA LEU A 123 5.25 4.67 -0.53
C LEU A 123 4.03 5.59 -0.72
N PRO A 124 3.07 5.69 0.22
CA PRO A 124 1.96 6.62 0.08
C PRO A 124 2.43 8.07 -0.06
N LYS A 125 3.46 8.46 0.71
CA LYS A 125 4.07 9.78 0.64
C LYS A 125 4.73 10.01 -0.73
N MET A 126 5.55 9.06 -1.18
CA MET A 126 6.19 9.13 -2.50
C MET A 126 5.15 9.16 -3.63
N ALA A 127 4.06 8.43 -3.48
CA ALA A 127 2.97 8.40 -4.46
C ALA A 127 2.32 9.78 -4.61
N LEU A 128 2.13 10.49 -3.51
CA LEU A 128 1.62 11.86 -3.49
C LEU A 128 2.61 12.86 -4.11
N GLU A 129 3.90 12.75 -3.79
CA GLU A 129 4.96 13.58 -4.39
C GLU A 129 4.99 13.42 -5.92
N GLN A 130 5.00 12.17 -6.39
CA GLN A 130 4.99 11.84 -7.82
C GLN A 130 3.69 12.28 -8.53
N ALA A 131 2.54 12.19 -7.87
CA ALA A 131 1.30 12.76 -8.40
C ALA A 131 1.38 14.28 -8.54
N GLY A 132 1.95 14.98 -7.56
CA GLY A 132 2.16 16.43 -7.61
C GLY A 132 3.05 16.86 -8.77
N GLU A 133 4.13 16.13 -9.03
CA GLU A 133 5.02 16.34 -10.18
C GLU A 133 4.28 16.14 -11.52
N ALA A 134 3.56 15.03 -11.65
CA ALA A 134 2.78 14.72 -12.85
C ALA A 134 1.69 15.78 -13.11
N MET A 135 0.97 16.19 -12.07
CA MET A 135 -0.07 17.20 -12.19
C MET A 135 0.49 18.59 -12.50
N SER A 136 1.68 18.91 -12.02
CA SER A 136 2.40 20.14 -12.38
C SER A 136 2.79 20.16 -13.87
N LEU A 137 3.21 19.02 -14.41
CA LEU A 137 3.46 18.87 -15.86
C LEU A 137 2.17 19.04 -16.68
N ILE A 138 1.06 18.46 -16.22
CA ILE A 138 -0.26 18.62 -16.84
C ILE A 138 -0.69 20.09 -16.83
N GLN A 139 -0.56 20.78 -15.69
CA GLN A 139 -0.86 22.20 -15.57
C GLN A 139 -0.03 23.03 -16.55
N HIS A 140 1.29 22.85 -16.56
CA HIS A 140 2.17 23.61 -17.46
C HIS A 140 1.81 23.39 -18.93
N THR A 141 1.44 22.17 -19.30
CA THR A 141 1.00 21.83 -20.66
C THR A 141 -0.34 22.47 -21.00
N ALA A 142 -1.32 22.38 -20.09
CA ALA A 142 -2.63 23.00 -20.27
C ALA A 142 -2.55 24.53 -20.37
N SER A 143 -1.69 25.17 -19.59
CA SER A 143 -1.45 26.62 -19.64
C SER A 143 -0.90 27.07 -20.99
N LYS A 144 -0.04 26.28 -21.65
CA LYS A 144 0.40 26.57 -23.03
C LYS A 144 -0.74 26.52 -24.03
N LEU A 145 -1.79 25.74 -23.76
CA LEU A 145 -3.01 25.67 -24.58
C LEU A 145 -4.06 26.73 -24.16
N GLY A 146 -3.70 27.65 -23.25
CA GLY A 146 -4.57 28.71 -22.75
C GLY A 146 -5.61 28.23 -21.73
N TRP A 147 -5.41 27.06 -21.12
CA TRP A 147 -6.22 26.58 -19.99
C TRP A 147 -5.54 26.88 -18.66
N ASN A 148 -6.32 27.36 -17.69
CA ASN A 148 -5.87 27.46 -16.31
C ASN A 148 -6.35 26.23 -15.53
N ILE A 149 -5.50 25.70 -14.63
CA ILE A 149 -5.86 24.65 -13.69
C ILE A 149 -5.62 25.16 -12.27
N ASP A 150 -6.70 25.27 -11.49
CA ASP A 150 -6.68 25.80 -10.13
C ASP A 150 -6.70 24.68 -9.06
N ASN A 151 -6.23 25.01 -7.85
CA ASN A 151 -6.26 24.18 -6.63
C ASN A 151 -5.38 22.92 -6.60
N LEU A 152 -4.26 22.92 -7.35
CA LEU A 152 -3.24 21.86 -7.27
C LEU A 152 -2.51 21.79 -5.92
N THR A 153 -2.65 22.81 -5.08
CA THR A 153 -2.07 22.89 -3.73
C THR A 153 -2.57 21.77 -2.81
N GLN A 154 -3.70 21.12 -3.12
CA GLN A 154 -4.20 19.94 -2.38
C GLN A 154 -3.26 18.72 -2.48
N LEU A 155 -2.33 18.72 -3.43
CA LEU A 155 -1.31 17.66 -3.61
C LEU A 155 0.01 17.97 -2.90
N GLN A 156 0.14 19.14 -2.27
CA GLN A 156 1.37 19.53 -1.59
C GLN A 156 1.39 18.94 -0.18
N ILE A 157 2.42 18.15 0.10
CA ILE A 157 2.70 17.65 1.45
C ILE A 157 3.04 18.85 2.36
N PRO A 158 2.44 18.98 3.56
CA PRO A 158 2.91 19.95 4.53
C PRO A 158 4.38 19.65 4.84
N GLN A 159 5.27 20.58 4.51
CA GLN A 159 6.70 20.49 4.79
C GLN A 159 6.88 20.21 6.30
N ILE A 160 7.32 19.01 6.66
CA ILE A 160 7.64 18.67 8.05
C ILE A 160 8.91 19.44 8.40
N ASN A 161 8.77 20.49 9.20
CA ASN A 161 9.88 21.20 9.84
C ASN A 161 10.70 20.19 10.65
N THR A 162 11.81 19.73 10.09
CA THR A 162 12.74 18.83 10.78
C THR A 162 13.69 19.67 11.62
N ASN A 163 13.17 20.19 12.75
CA ASN A 163 14.00 20.66 13.86
C ASN A 163 13.97 19.60 14.96
N ILE A 164 14.55 18.43 14.70
CA ILE A 164 14.93 17.52 15.76
C ILE A 164 16.38 17.84 16.11
N LYS A 165 16.55 18.62 17.19
CA LYS A 165 17.81 18.69 17.92
C LYS A 165 18.25 17.25 18.23
N LEU A 166 19.44 16.87 17.78
CA LEU A 166 20.17 15.75 18.34
C LEU A 166 20.22 15.91 19.86
N LEU A 167 19.54 15.03 20.58
CA LEU A 167 19.86 14.72 21.96
C LEU A 167 20.65 13.41 21.93
N ALA A 168 21.96 13.54 21.77
CA ALA A 168 22.92 12.56 22.27
C ALA A 168 23.52 13.17 23.55
N GLN A 169 23.15 12.59 24.69
CA GLN A 169 23.99 12.49 25.88
C GLN A 169 24.21 11.00 26.13
#